data_AF-A0A7J6LXE6-F1
#
_entry.id   AF-A0A7J6LXE6-F1
#
_cell.length_a   1.000
_cell.length_b   1.000
_cell.length_c   1.000
_cell.angle_alpha   90.00
_cell.angle_beta   90.00
_cell.angle_gamma   90.00
#
_symmetry.space_group_name_H-M   'P 1'
#
loop_
_entity.id
_entity.type
_entity.pdbx_description
1 polymer ?
#
loop_
_entity_poly.entity_id
_entity_poly.type
_entity_poly.pdbx_seq_one_letter_code
_entity_poly.pdbx_strand_id
1 'polypeptide(L)'
;MSGGLLAMSRQWWNETGGYDTRMIGWGGENIDQSLRIWLCGGEIVNAPDSYVAHMWRVASNPKTRPKYTVPGGAVVNNRYRAASAWFDDWIQKLETFPAFSGYGTGKKQKPDISNILEVKERLKCKPFAWFLYRFRALYFDAGLVPSEVFHLRDENSGMCLEARGKKTGREKISNENLDQHYCGSGMRNGDDVAQQLLLLEGLSML
;
A
#
# COMPACT_ATOMS: atom_id res chain seq x y z
N MET A 1 3.29 8.20 7.01
CA MET A 1 3.36 7.76 8.43
C MET A 1 3.23 6.25 8.61
N SER A 2 4.09 5.62 9.42
CA SER A 2 3.99 4.17 9.78
C SER A 2 2.68 3.81 10.49
N GLY A 3 1.98 4.80 11.04
CA GLY A 3 0.64 4.68 11.64
C GLY A 3 0.64 4.57 13.16
N GLY A 4 1.62 3.88 13.74
CA GLY A 4 1.66 3.60 15.18
C GLY A 4 2.22 4.73 16.04
N LEU A 5 3.15 5.52 15.51
CA LEU A 5 3.86 6.58 16.23
C LEU A 5 3.81 7.86 15.40
N LEU A 6 3.08 8.85 15.87
CA LEU A 6 2.91 10.15 15.21
C LEU A 6 2.41 11.19 16.21
N ALA A 7 2.54 12.46 15.84
CA ALA A 7 1.85 13.57 16.50
C ALA A 7 1.04 14.34 15.45
N MET A 8 -0.16 14.77 15.81
CA MET A 8 -1.00 15.61 14.95
C MET A 8 -1.86 16.55 15.79
N SER A 9 -2.24 17.69 15.23
CA SER A 9 -3.13 18.61 15.93
C SER A 9 -4.53 18.03 16.07
N ARG A 10 -5.16 18.27 17.22
CA ARG A 10 -6.56 17.87 17.45
C ARG A 10 -7.51 18.52 16.44
N GLN A 11 -7.21 19.74 16.03
CA GLN A 11 -7.96 20.46 15.01
C GLN A 11 -7.94 19.67 13.69
N TRP A 12 -6.75 19.32 13.19
CA TRP A 12 -6.60 18.53 11.97
C TRP A 12 -7.32 17.17 12.06
N TRP A 13 -7.20 16.48 13.20
CA TRP A 13 -7.91 15.22 13.44
C TRP A 13 -9.42 15.36 13.28
N ASN A 14 -10.01 16.40 13.88
CA ASN A 14 -11.44 16.64 13.81
C ASN A 14 -11.88 17.09 12.40
N GLU A 15 -11.12 18.01 11.78
CA GLU A 15 -11.43 18.54 10.45
C GLU A 15 -11.36 17.47 9.37
N THR A 16 -10.47 16.49 9.51
CA THR A 16 -10.34 15.38 8.55
C THR A 16 -11.21 14.18 8.86
N GLY A 17 -11.89 14.15 10.02
CA GLY A 17 -12.77 13.05 10.43
C GLY A 17 -12.05 11.85 11.06
N GLY A 18 -10.81 12.01 11.54
CA GLY A 18 -10.05 10.96 12.22
C GLY A 18 -9.82 9.71 11.37
N TYR A 19 -9.66 8.54 11.99
CA TYR A 19 -9.62 7.29 11.23
C TYR A 19 -10.96 6.97 10.57
N ASP A 20 -10.90 6.33 9.40
CA ASP A 20 -12.08 5.80 8.73
C ASP A 20 -12.75 4.71 9.58
N THR A 21 -13.93 5.04 10.12
CA THR A 21 -14.67 4.20 11.07
C THR A 21 -15.19 2.89 10.47
N ARG A 22 -15.11 2.73 9.15
CA ARG A 22 -15.50 1.51 8.44
C ARG A 22 -14.34 0.55 8.19
N MET A 23 -13.12 0.89 8.59
CA MET A 23 -12.00 -0.06 8.62
C MET A 23 -12.12 -1.00 9.81
N ILE A 24 -11.85 -2.29 9.58
CA ILE A 24 -12.00 -3.33 10.61
C ILE A 24 -10.63 -3.79 11.08
N GLY A 25 -10.39 -3.70 12.39
CA GLY A 25 -9.18 -4.23 13.01
C GLY A 25 -7.94 -3.42 12.64
N TRP A 26 -7.04 -4.02 11.86
CA TRP A 26 -5.72 -3.47 11.56
C TRP A 26 -5.39 -3.55 10.07
N GLY A 27 -4.62 -2.59 9.58
CA GLY A 27 -4.01 -2.56 8.25
C GLY A 27 -4.72 -1.59 7.32
N GLY A 28 -3.95 -0.76 6.60
CA GLY A 28 -4.46 0.21 5.62
C GLY A 28 -4.78 1.60 6.18
N GLU A 29 -4.94 1.74 7.50
CA GLU A 29 -5.26 3.01 8.16
C GLU A 29 -4.13 4.04 8.02
N ASN A 30 -2.89 3.56 8.01
CA ASN A 30 -1.71 4.38 7.80
C ASN A 30 -1.63 4.93 6.36
N ILE A 31 -2.12 4.18 5.39
CA ILE A 31 -2.18 4.56 3.97
C ILE A 31 -3.28 5.61 3.76
N ASP A 32 -4.47 5.35 4.30
CA ASP A 32 -5.59 6.30 4.29
C ASP A 32 -5.19 7.64 4.91
N GLN A 33 -4.62 7.64 6.13
CA GLN A 33 -4.20 8.88 6.78
C GLN A 33 -3.08 9.58 6.02
N SER A 34 -2.07 8.84 5.52
CA SER A 34 -0.96 9.47 4.80
C SER A 34 -1.43 10.20 3.56
N LEU A 35 -2.28 9.55 2.75
CA LEU A 35 -2.80 10.15 1.51
C LEU A 35 -3.77 11.28 1.81
N ARG A 36 -4.63 11.13 2.82
CA ARG A 36 -5.51 12.21 3.28
C ARG A 36 -4.73 13.46 3.64
N ILE A 37 -3.66 13.33 4.42
CA ILE A 37 -2.83 14.47 4.82
C ILE A 37 -2.25 15.16 3.58
N TRP A 38 -1.58 14.41 2.70
CA TRP A 38 -0.93 15.00 1.54
C TRP A 38 -1.91 15.61 0.53
N LEU A 39 -3.02 14.92 0.25
CA LEU A 39 -3.98 15.35 -0.77
C LEU A 39 -4.86 16.49 -0.29
N CYS A 40 -5.13 16.58 1.02
CA CYS A 40 -6.03 17.58 1.58
C CYS A 40 -5.34 18.83 2.15
N GLY A 41 -4.07 19.05 1.77
CA GLY A 41 -3.34 20.29 2.10
C GLY A 41 -2.54 20.26 3.40
N GLY A 42 -2.42 19.10 4.04
CA GLY A 42 -1.49 18.88 5.14
C GLY A 42 -0.09 18.47 4.66
N GLU A 43 0.79 18.26 5.63
CA GLU A 43 2.16 17.82 5.40
C GLU A 43 2.55 16.75 6.43
N ILE A 44 3.39 15.82 6.01
CA ILE A 44 4.00 14.82 6.88
C ILE A 44 5.49 15.12 6.92
N VAL A 45 6.02 15.25 8.14
CA VAL A 45 7.44 15.49 8.37
C VAL A 45 7.98 14.46 9.36
N ASN A 46 9.18 13.97 9.09
CA ASN A 46 9.98 13.29 10.08
C ASN A 46 10.67 14.33 10.99
N ALA A 47 10.45 14.26 12.30
CA ALA A 47 11.12 15.11 13.28
C ALA A 47 12.44 14.44 13.71
N PRO A 48 13.61 14.89 13.20
CA PRO A 48 14.88 14.15 13.32
C PRO A 48 15.36 13.99 14.77
N ASP A 49 14.99 14.92 15.65
CA ASP A 49 15.38 14.93 17.07
C ASP A 49 14.37 14.18 17.97
N SER A 50 13.30 13.63 17.40
CA SER A 50 12.26 12.89 18.13
C SER A 50 12.45 11.39 17.99
N TYR A 51 13.01 10.75 19.02
CA TYR A 51 13.27 9.31 19.02
C TYR A 51 12.25 8.55 19.87
N VAL A 52 11.66 7.51 19.28
CA VAL A 52 10.76 6.59 19.98
C VAL A 52 11.15 5.15 19.64
N ALA A 53 11.50 4.36 20.64
CA ALA A 53 11.80 2.95 20.44
C ALA A 53 10.51 2.14 20.33
N HIS A 54 10.37 1.37 19.25
CA HIS A 54 9.29 0.40 19.07
C HIS A 54 9.86 -1.02 19.16
N MET A 55 9.20 -1.92 19.88
CA MET A 55 9.61 -3.32 19.96
C MET A 55 8.94 -4.12 18.84
N TRP A 56 9.73 -4.64 17.90
CA TRP A 56 9.21 -5.51 16.85
C TRP A 56 8.72 -6.84 17.42
N ARG A 57 7.57 -7.28 16.92
CA ARG A 57 6.94 -8.54 17.33
C ARG A 57 7.46 -9.68 16.49
N VAL A 58 7.72 -10.81 17.13
CA VAL A 58 8.16 -12.03 16.46
C VAL A 58 7.08 -13.08 16.67
N ALA A 59 6.44 -13.51 15.58
CA ALA A 59 5.30 -14.43 15.65
C ALA A 59 5.65 -15.78 16.30
N SER A 60 6.89 -16.26 16.11
CA SER A 60 7.41 -17.48 16.72
C SER A 60 7.77 -17.33 18.20
N ASN A 61 7.86 -16.11 18.73
CA ASN A 61 8.21 -15.86 20.13
C ASN A 61 6.94 -15.66 20.97
N PRO A 62 6.62 -16.57 21.91
CA PRO A 62 5.43 -16.45 22.75
C PRO A 62 5.35 -15.16 23.57
N LYS A 63 6.49 -14.53 23.89
CA LYS A 63 6.55 -13.28 24.68
C LYS A 63 6.16 -12.05 23.87
N THR A 64 6.47 -12.02 22.57
CA THR A 64 6.27 -10.84 21.71
C THR A 64 5.21 -11.03 20.63
N ARG A 65 4.67 -12.24 20.47
CA ARG A 65 3.59 -12.50 19.50
C ARG A 65 2.38 -11.61 19.74
N PRO A 66 1.70 -11.14 18.67
CA PRO A 66 0.42 -10.45 18.80
C PRO A 66 -0.59 -11.31 19.57
N LYS A 67 -1.27 -10.72 20.55
CA LYS A 67 -2.33 -11.39 21.33
C LYS A 67 -3.74 -11.12 20.79
N TYR A 68 -3.85 -10.31 19.75
CA TYR A 68 -5.12 -10.04 19.05
C TYR A 68 -5.19 -10.85 17.77
N THR A 69 -6.41 -11.13 17.33
CA THR A 69 -6.70 -11.72 16.03
C THR A 69 -7.25 -10.65 15.12
N VAL A 70 -6.84 -10.68 13.85
CA VAL A 70 -7.42 -9.84 12.80
C VAL A 70 -8.34 -10.73 11.97
N PRO A 71 -9.60 -10.33 11.74
CA PRO A 71 -10.49 -11.12 10.90
C PRO A 71 -9.88 -11.38 9.52
N GLY A 72 -10.06 -12.61 9.02
CA GLY A 72 -9.54 -13.01 7.72
C GLY A 72 -9.97 -12.05 6.62
N GLY A 73 -9.02 -11.56 5.82
CA GLY A 73 -9.28 -10.63 4.73
C GLY A 73 -9.49 -9.17 5.14
N ALA A 74 -9.59 -8.83 6.44
CA ALA A 74 -9.80 -7.44 6.88
C ALA A 74 -8.69 -6.50 6.41
N VAL A 75 -7.42 -6.92 6.52
CA VAL A 75 -6.26 -6.15 6.03
C VAL A 75 -6.38 -5.82 4.54
N VAL A 76 -6.77 -6.81 3.72
CA VAL A 76 -6.93 -6.63 2.27
C VAL A 76 -8.11 -5.69 1.99
N ASN A 77 -9.24 -5.88 2.67
CA ASN A 77 -10.43 -5.05 2.49
C ASN A 77 -10.15 -3.59 2.90
N ASN A 78 -9.46 -3.35 4.01
CA ASN A 78 -9.09 -2.01 4.46
C ASN A 78 -8.10 -1.33 3.50
N ARG A 79 -7.07 -2.04 3.02
CA ARG A 79 -6.13 -1.53 2.01
C ARG A 79 -6.85 -1.18 0.71
N TYR A 80 -7.75 -2.05 0.25
CA TYR A 80 -8.56 -1.80 -0.94
C TYR A 80 -9.48 -0.59 -0.76
N ARG A 81 -10.06 -0.43 0.43
CA ARG A 81 -10.90 0.71 0.78
C ARG A 81 -10.11 2.03 0.80
N ALA A 82 -8.93 2.05 1.40
CA ALA A 82 -8.02 3.20 1.35
C ALA A 82 -7.66 3.56 -0.11
N ALA A 83 -7.29 2.56 -0.91
CA ALA A 83 -6.98 2.79 -2.31
C ALA A 83 -8.19 3.30 -3.10
N SER A 84 -9.38 2.72 -2.89
CA SER A 84 -10.62 3.16 -3.54
C SER A 84 -10.93 4.63 -3.25
N ALA A 85 -10.60 5.09 -2.04
CA ALA A 85 -10.83 6.48 -1.64
C ALA A 85 -9.82 7.47 -2.24
N TRP A 86 -8.56 7.06 -2.39
CA TRP A 86 -7.44 7.98 -2.61
C TRP A 86 -6.68 7.81 -3.92
N PHE A 87 -6.85 6.69 -4.65
CA PHE A 87 -6.10 6.44 -5.89
C PHE A 87 -6.81 6.94 -7.15
N ASP A 88 -8.06 7.39 -7.03
CA ASP A 88 -8.91 7.75 -8.16
C ASP A 88 -8.89 6.63 -9.22
N ASP A 89 -8.71 6.94 -10.51
CA ASP A 89 -8.71 5.94 -11.60
C ASP A 89 -7.56 4.92 -11.51
N TRP A 90 -6.50 5.20 -10.75
CA TRP A 90 -5.36 4.29 -10.57
C TRP A 90 -5.73 3.03 -9.79
N ILE A 91 -6.91 2.98 -9.15
CA ILE A 91 -7.43 1.78 -8.49
C ILE A 91 -7.53 0.59 -9.46
N GLN A 92 -7.73 0.83 -10.75
CA GLN A 92 -7.83 -0.22 -11.77
C GLN A 92 -6.54 -1.04 -11.85
N LYS A 93 -5.37 -0.40 -11.69
CA LYS A 93 -4.10 -1.12 -11.62
C LYS A 93 -4.05 -2.01 -10.39
N LEU A 94 -4.55 -1.54 -9.24
CA LEU A 94 -4.60 -2.34 -8.02
C LEU A 94 -5.48 -3.61 -8.23
N GLU A 95 -6.60 -3.46 -8.92
CA GLU A 95 -7.52 -4.56 -9.24
C GLU A 95 -6.90 -5.64 -10.16
N THR A 96 -5.81 -5.34 -10.87
CA THR A 96 -5.08 -6.37 -11.65
C THR A 96 -4.30 -7.35 -10.78
N PHE A 97 -4.03 -7.01 -9.52
CA PHE A 97 -3.26 -7.88 -8.65
C PHE A 97 -4.10 -9.01 -8.06
N PRO A 98 -3.53 -10.23 -7.88
CA PRO A 98 -4.26 -11.39 -7.37
C PRO A 98 -5.02 -11.12 -6.07
N ALA A 99 -4.41 -10.41 -5.12
CA ALA A 99 -5.01 -10.09 -3.82
C ALA A 99 -6.29 -9.23 -3.92
N PHE A 100 -6.43 -8.43 -4.98
CA PHE A 100 -7.56 -7.50 -5.18
C PHE A 100 -8.42 -7.83 -6.41
N SER A 101 -8.01 -8.80 -7.23
CA SER A 101 -8.70 -9.26 -8.45
C SER A 101 -10.18 -9.57 -8.26
N GLY A 102 -10.58 -10.02 -7.06
CA GLY A 102 -11.98 -10.23 -6.70
C GLY A 102 -12.84 -8.98 -6.85
N TYR A 103 -12.28 -7.79 -6.59
CA TYR A 103 -12.99 -6.52 -6.73
C TYR A 103 -13.11 -6.08 -8.19
N GLY A 104 -12.05 -6.23 -8.99
CA GLY A 104 -12.09 -5.90 -10.43
C GLY A 104 -13.00 -6.84 -11.23
N THR A 105 -13.05 -8.12 -10.86
CA THR A 105 -13.93 -9.12 -11.50
C THR A 105 -15.38 -9.08 -11.00
N GLY A 106 -15.71 -8.21 -10.05
CA GLY A 106 -17.05 -8.11 -9.45
C GLY A 106 -17.42 -9.26 -8.50
N LYS A 107 -16.51 -10.21 -8.25
CA LYS A 107 -16.70 -11.30 -7.26
C LYS A 107 -16.80 -10.77 -5.82
N LYS A 108 -16.18 -9.62 -5.54
CA LYS A 108 -16.28 -8.88 -4.28
C LYS A 108 -16.91 -7.51 -4.55
N GLN A 109 -17.80 -7.10 -3.65
CA GLN A 109 -18.43 -5.79 -3.70
C GLN A 109 -17.42 -4.69 -3.37
N LYS A 110 -17.43 -3.59 -4.14
CA LYS A 110 -16.65 -2.39 -3.83
C LYS A 110 -17.19 -1.72 -2.56
N PRO A 111 -16.33 -1.22 -1.66
CA PRO A 111 -16.77 -0.61 -0.41
C PRO A 111 -17.42 0.76 -0.65
N ASP A 112 -18.45 1.10 0.13
CA ASP A 112 -19.03 2.44 0.11
C ASP A 112 -18.11 3.44 0.82
N ILE A 113 -17.46 4.32 0.05
CA ILE A 113 -16.50 5.34 0.50
C ILE A 113 -17.13 6.74 0.62
N SER A 114 -18.45 6.87 0.64
CA SER A 114 -19.18 8.15 0.78
C SER A 114 -18.62 9.05 1.88
N ASN A 115 -18.35 8.50 3.06
CA ASN A 115 -17.80 9.24 4.19
C ASN A 115 -16.43 9.88 3.91
N ILE A 116 -15.61 9.31 3.02
CA ILE A 116 -14.33 9.89 2.62
C ILE A 116 -14.52 10.88 1.47
N LEU A 117 -15.45 10.61 0.55
CA LEU A 117 -15.78 11.54 -0.53
C LEU A 117 -16.30 12.89 0.01
N GLU A 118 -17.11 12.87 1.07
CA GLU A 118 -17.55 14.08 1.76
C GLU A 118 -16.38 14.91 2.31
N VAL A 119 -15.35 14.24 2.86
CA VAL A 119 -14.13 14.91 3.33
C VAL A 119 -13.34 15.47 2.14
N LYS A 120 -13.20 14.71 1.05
CA LYS A 120 -12.51 15.16 -0.17
C LYS A 120 -13.13 16.44 -0.72
N GLU A 121 -14.46 16.48 -0.79
CA GLU A 121 -15.20 17.64 -1.27
C GLU A 121 -15.05 18.83 -0.33
N ARG A 122 -15.31 18.64 0.97
CA ARG A 122 -15.25 19.71 1.97
C ARG A 122 -13.87 20.36 2.07
N LEU A 123 -12.80 19.55 2.00
CA LEU A 123 -11.42 20.04 2.09
C LEU A 123 -10.79 20.36 0.72
N LYS A 124 -11.54 20.17 -0.38
CA LYS A 124 -11.08 20.39 -1.76
C LYS A 124 -9.75 19.67 -2.04
N CYS A 125 -9.69 18.39 -1.65
CA CYS A 125 -8.47 17.60 -1.76
C CYS A 125 -8.04 17.43 -3.22
N LYS A 126 -6.73 17.36 -3.45
CA LYS A 126 -6.11 17.14 -4.75
C LYS A 126 -6.38 15.71 -5.26
N PRO A 127 -6.38 15.49 -6.59
CA PRO A 127 -6.39 14.14 -7.16
C PRO A 127 -5.06 13.42 -6.90
N PHE A 128 -5.07 12.10 -6.93
CA PHE A 128 -3.89 11.25 -6.71
C PHE A 128 -2.73 11.56 -7.67
N ALA A 129 -3.04 11.94 -8.91
CA ALA A 129 -2.04 12.34 -9.90
C ALA A 129 -1.16 13.50 -9.40
N TRP A 130 -1.70 14.42 -8.59
CA TRP A 130 -0.93 15.48 -7.97
C TRP A 130 0.11 14.94 -6.99
N PHE A 131 -0.23 13.90 -6.21
CA PHE A 131 0.69 13.27 -5.27
C PHE A 131 1.85 12.59 -6.00
N LEU A 132 1.55 11.82 -7.06
CA LEU A 132 2.58 11.21 -7.91
C LEU A 132 3.51 12.27 -8.52
N TYR A 133 2.96 13.39 -8.98
CA TYR A 133 3.75 14.48 -9.54
C TYR A 133 4.62 15.18 -8.48
N ARG A 134 4.06 15.45 -7.29
CA ARG A 134 4.79 16.05 -6.16
C ARG A 134 6.03 15.22 -5.80
N PHE A 135 5.90 13.91 -5.81
CA PHE A 135 6.98 12.97 -5.46
C PHE A 135 7.61 12.31 -6.69
N ARG A 136 7.59 12.98 -7.85
CA ARG A 136 8.05 12.41 -9.13
C ARG A 136 9.51 11.93 -9.11
N ALA A 137 10.37 12.59 -8.34
CA ALA A 137 11.77 12.21 -8.22
C ALA A 137 11.94 10.80 -7.64
N LEU A 138 11.03 10.41 -6.74
CA LEU A 138 11.01 9.07 -6.17
C LEU A 138 10.30 8.09 -7.10
N TYR A 139 9.12 8.46 -7.60
CA TYR A 139 8.30 7.51 -8.35
C TYR A 139 8.78 7.27 -9.78
N PHE A 140 9.12 8.33 -10.52
CA PHE A 140 9.50 8.25 -11.93
C PHE A 140 11.02 8.29 -12.09
N ASP A 141 11.69 9.31 -11.55
CA ASP A 141 13.11 9.53 -11.83
C ASP A 141 14.00 8.44 -11.20
N ALA A 142 13.62 7.96 -10.00
CA ALA A 142 14.28 6.84 -9.35
C ALA A 142 13.74 5.45 -9.79
N GLY A 143 12.78 5.40 -10.72
CA GLY A 143 12.29 4.16 -11.32
C GLY A 143 11.49 3.25 -10.38
N LEU A 144 10.84 3.79 -9.34
CA LEU A 144 9.98 2.99 -8.45
C LEU A 144 8.66 2.59 -9.12
N VAL A 145 8.19 3.39 -10.09
CA VAL A 145 7.09 3.05 -10.99
C VAL A 145 7.68 3.01 -12.41
N PRO A 146 8.03 1.82 -12.92
CA PRO A 146 8.59 1.71 -14.26
C PRO A 146 7.53 2.06 -15.31
N SER A 147 7.97 2.62 -16.44
CA SER A 147 7.09 2.93 -17.57
C SER A 147 6.47 1.68 -18.19
N GLU A 148 7.18 0.55 -18.12
CA GLU A 148 6.76 -0.74 -18.66
C GLU A 148 7.06 -1.85 -17.65
N VAL A 149 6.12 -2.78 -17.52
CA VAL A 149 6.29 -4.02 -16.76
C VAL A 149 5.96 -5.17 -17.69
N PHE A 150 6.87 -6.11 -17.81
CA PHE A 150 6.73 -7.27 -18.68
C PHE A 150 7.24 -8.53 -17.98
N HIS A 151 6.72 -9.68 -18.41
CA HIS A 151 7.28 -10.96 -18.02
C HIS A 151 8.36 -11.39 -19.02
N LEU A 152 9.45 -11.95 -18.50
CA LEU A 152 10.48 -12.59 -19.32
C LEU A 152 10.09 -14.05 -19.52
N ARG A 153 9.76 -14.43 -20.75
CA ARG A 153 9.41 -15.81 -21.13
C ARG A 153 10.60 -16.48 -21.79
N ASP A 154 10.95 -17.67 -21.31
CA ASP A 154 11.89 -18.56 -21.96
C ASP A 154 11.22 -19.22 -23.18
N GLU A 155 11.85 -19.15 -24.35
CA GLU A 155 11.30 -19.66 -25.61
C GLU A 155 11.27 -21.19 -25.64
N ASN A 156 12.22 -21.86 -24.97
CA ASN A 156 12.33 -23.33 -25.00
C ASN A 156 11.30 -24.02 -24.11
N SER A 157 11.20 -23.60 -22.84
CA SER A 157 10.24 -24.17 -21.90
C SER A 157 8.84 -23.54 -22.04
N GLY A 158 8.74 -22.36 -22.64
CA GLY A 158 7.52 -21.55 -22.65
C GLY A 158 7.16 -20.95 -21.29
N MET A 159 8.00 -21.09 -20.27
CA MET A 159 7.79 -20.63 -18.90
C MET A 159 8.32 -19.21 -18.68
N CYS A 160 7.80 -18.51 -17.67
CA CYS A 160 8.17 -17.15 -17.31
C CYS A 160 9.11 -17.13 -16.09
N LEU A 161 10.10 -16.25 -16.13
CA LEU A 161 11.05 -16.03 -15.05
C LEU A 161 10.35 -15.46 -13.80
N GLU A 162 10.65 -16.02 -12.63
CA GLU A 162 10.19 -15.57 -11.32
C GLU A 162 11.39 -15.48 -10.36
N ALA A 163 11.43 -14.44 -9.53
CA ALA A 163 12.38 -14.40 -8.43
C ALA A 163 11.79 -15.14 -7.23
N ARG A 164 12.51 -16.12 -6.66
CA ARG A 164 12.13 -16.80 -5.42
C ARG A 164 12.49 -15.95 -4.20
N GLY A 165 11.53 -15.87 -3.27
CA GLY A 165 11.71 -15.27 -1.94
C GLY A 165 11.15 -13.84 -1.84
N LYS A 166 10.88 -13.40 -0.61
CA LYS A 166 10.45 -12.02 -0.32
C LYS A 166 11.62 -11.06 -0.46
N LYS A 167 11.86 -10.55 -1.66
CA LYS A 167 12.82 -9.45 -1.87
C LYS A 167 12.06 -8.17 -2.20
N THR A 168 12.32 -7.13 -1.43
CA THR A 168 11.66 -5.83 -1.56
C THR A 168 12.64 -4.79 -2.12
N GLY A 169 12.27 -4.08 -3.19
CA GLY A 169 13.05 -2.93 -3.68
C GLY A 169 14.12 -3.29 -4.72
N ARG A 170 15.34 -2.74 -4.53
CA ARG A 170 16.48 -2.80 -5.50
C ARG A 170 17.50 -3.91 -5.21
N GLU A 171 17.15 -4.89 -4.39
CA GLU A 171 18.10 -5.97 -4.07
C GLU A 171 18.47 -6.77 -5.33
N LYS A 172 19.76 -7.03 -5.53
CA LYS A 172 20.23 -7.86 -6.63
C LYS A 172 19.65 -9.27 -6.47
N ILE A 173 19.04 -9.75 -7.55
CA ILE A 173 18.60 -11.15 -7.66
C ILE A 173 19.82 -11.96 -8.09
N SER A 174 20.23 -12.94 -7.27
CA SER A 174 21.25 -13.91 -7.66
C SER A 174 20.62 -15.03 -8.47
N ASN A 175 21.41 -15.69 -9.32
CA ASN A 175 20.93 -16.79 -10.16
C ASN A 175 20.30 -17.94 -9.36
N GLU A 176 20.75 -18.15 -8.12
CA GLU A 176 20.20 -19.16 -7.19
C GLU A 176 18.77 -18.87 -6.75
N ASN A 177 18.32 -17.63 -6.90
CA ASN A 177 16.98 -17.16 -6.54
C ASN A 177 16.09 -16.95 -7.78
N LEU A 178 16.47 -17.47 -8.94
CA LEU A 178 15.63 -17.45 -10.15
C LEU A 178 14.97 -18.80 -10.37
N ASP A 179 13.69 -18.77 -10.73
CA ASP A 179 12.87 -19.94 -11.04
C ASP A 179 11.97 -19.66 -12.24
N GLN A 180 11.26 -20.68 -12.71
CA GLN A 180 10.33 -20.59 -13.82
C GLN A 180 8.91 -20.98 -13.39
N HIS A 181 7.90 -20.22 -13.85
CA HIS A 181 6.47 -20.49 -13.63
C HIS A 181 5.69 -20.39 -14.94
N TYR A 182 4.49 -20.96 -15.00
CA TYR A 182 3.63 -20.81 -16.17
C TYR A 182 3.23 -19.35 -16.37
N CYS A 183 3.52 -18.81 -17.55
CA CYS A 183 3.14 -17.44 -17.90
C CYS A 183 1.62 -17.24 -17.75
N GLY A 184 1.21 -16.22 -17.00
CA GLY A 184 -0.21 -15.94 -16.72
C GLY A 184 -0.80 -16.71 -15.53
N SER A 185 -0.08 -17.69 -14.97
CA SER A 185 -0.43 -18.34 -13.71
C SER A 185 0.04 -17.45 -12.56
N GLY A 186 -0.71 -16.36 -12.36
CA GLY A 186 -0.63 -15.41 -11.23
C GLY A 186 0.70 -15.36 -10.48
N MET A 187 1.44 -14.25 -10.67
CA MET A 187 2.42 -13.74 -9.72
C MET A 187 2.03 -14.16 -8.30
N ARG A 188 2.84 -14.99 -7.63
CA ARG A 188 2.50 -15.53 -6.32
C ARG A 188 2.32 -14.40 -5.30
N ASN A 189 1.06 -14.04 -5.06
CA ASN A 189 0.41 -13.56 -3.84
C ASN A 189 1.10 -12.56 -2.89
N GLY A 190 2.22 -11.93 -3.23
CA GLY A 190 2.96 -11.10 -2.29
C GLY A 190 3.60 -9.87 -2.89
N ASP A 191 4.37 -10.01 -3.96
CA ASP A 191 5.51 -9.11 -4.10
C ASP A 191 5.21 -7.79 -4.82
N ASP A 192 4.23 -7.70 -5.72
CA ASP A 192 3.96 -6.46 -6.48
C ASP A 192 2.87 -5.57 -5.82
N VAL A 193 1.89 -6.20 -5.15
CA VAL A 193 1.00 -5.54 -4.19
C VAL A 193 1.81 -4.97 -3.03
N ALA A 194 2.75 -5.78 -2.53
CA ALA A 194 3.68 -5.31 -1.55
C ALA A 194 4.61 -4.25 -2.17
N GLN A 195 5.09 -4.31 -3.42
CA GLN A 195 5.93 -3.23 -3.93
C GLN A 195 5.19 -1.90 -4.04
N GLN A 196 3.96 -1.85 -4.58
CA GLN A 196 3.19 -0.59 -4.67
C GLN A 196 2.59 -0.12 -3.33
N LEU A 197 2.11 -1.02 -2.47
CA LEU A 197 1.65 -0.63 -1.12
C LEU A 197 2.79 -0.48 -0.12
N LEU A 198 3.90 -1.24 -0.19
CA LEU A 198 5.14 -1.00 0.59
C LEU A 198 5.86 0.24 0.10
N LEU A 199 5.72 0.65 -1.16
CA LEU A 199 6.14 1.99 -1.57
C LEU A 199 5.39 3.01 -0.72
N LEU A 200 4.07 2.88 -0.57
CA LEU A 200 3.27 3.75 0.30
C LEU A 200 3.55 3.55 1.80
N GLU A 201 3.77 2.32 2.30
CA GLU A 201 4.12 2.04 3.71
C GLU A 201 5.56 2.47 4.04
N GLY A 202 6.48 2.42 3.07
CA GLY A 202 7.87 2.88 3.17
C GLY A 202 8.01 4.40 3.07
N LEU A 203 7.23 5.04 2.20
CA LEU A 203 7.07 6.51 2.11
C LEU A 203 6.32 7.09 3.30
N SER A 204 5.65 6.21 4.04
CA SER A 204 5.07 6.56 5.30
C SER A 204 6.14 6.80 6.40
N MET A 205 7.37 6.33 6.20
CA MET A 205 8.46 6.47 7.17
C MET A 205 9.46 7.57 6.79
N LEU A 206 9.23 8.31 5.71
CA LEU A 206 9.93 9.54 5.34
C LEU A 206 9.07 10.76 5.71
#